data_AF-A0A0U4W683-F1
#
_entry.id   AF-A0A0U4W683-F1
#
_cell.length_a   1.000
_cell.length_b   1.000
_cell.length_c   1.000
_cell.angle_alpha   90.00
_cell.angle_beta   90.00
_cell.angle_gamma   90.00
#
_symmetry.space_group_name_H-M   'P 1'
#
loop_
_entity.id
_entity.type
_entity.pdbx_description
1 polymer ?
#
loop_
_entity_poly.entity_id
_entity_poly.type
_entity_poly.pdbx_seq_one_letter_code
_entity_poly.pdbx_strand_id
1 'polypeptide(L)'
;MRKLIAATALAVATVPMTASASLVTQWQYLATSNWSQPVVFSASGNGSTSVSNDVISWGATGGSYKGAGPKNRSALEIAGMAAPATANTNAVNASLTNSITHYNNVLNGYSTLTSAVLTTSLQLQPWAPVIGPVFPPKVLNFDIRFKETSNTSSAANCGFASTGACDDIFVIDNPASLVTNFIYDGFKYTVKLVETTQTLGGLSAAACAIANSAPNCVGFQTVEGQNTTAQFGFTIESEKITVPAPATLGLLAFSVLGLSLSARLRKKA
;
A
#
# COMPACT_ATOMS: atom_id res chain seq x y z
N MET A 1 -81.78 -10.17 -11.26
CA MET A 1 -80.55 -9.44 -10.90
C MET A 1 -79.55 -10.40 -10.27
N ARG A 2 -78.61 -10.96 -11.04
CA ARG A 2 -77.50 -11.80 -10.53
C ARG A 2 -76.24 -10.94 -10.54
N LYS A 3 -75.65 -10.73 -9.37
CA LYS A 3 -74.48 -9.87 -9.16
C LYS A 3 -73.22 -10.53 -9.75
N LEU A 4 -72.60 -9.87 -10.73
CA LEU A 4 -71.21 -10.12 -11.10
C LEU A 4 -70.30 -9.63 -9.97
N ILE A 5 -69.40 -10.48 -9.49
CA ILE A 5 -68.23 -10.06 -8.73
C ILE A 5 -67.02 -10.37 -9.60
N ALA A 6 -66.57 -9.36 -10.36
CA ALA A 6 -65.32 -9.40 -11.08
C ALA A 6 -64.19 -9.07 -10.08
N ALA A 7 -63.39 -10.07 -9.73
CA ALA A 7 -62.19 -9.89 -8.90
C ALA A 7 -61.02 -9.49 -9.81
N THR A 8 -60.71 -8.20 -9.86
CA THR A 8 -59.56 -7.67 -10.58
C THR A 8 -58.30 -7.85 -9.72
N ALA A 9 -57.49 -8.86 -10.02
CA ALA A 9 -56.16 -9.02 -9.40
C ALA A 9 -55.17 -8.11 -10.14
N LEU A 10 -54.90 -6.93 -9.57
CA LEU A 10 -53.87 -6.01 -10.09
C LEU A 10 -52.50 -6.53 -9.64
N ALA A 11 -51.84 -7.32 -10.49
CA ALA A 11 -50.47 -7.74 -10.28
C ALA A 11 -49.52 -6.58 -10.62
N VAL A 12 -49.05 -5.85 -9.60
CA VAL A 12 -47.95 -4.89 -9.74
C VAL A 12 -46.66 -5.70 -9.90
N ALA A 13 -46.22 -5.89 -11.14
CA ALA A 13 -44.90 -6.43 -11.45
C ALA A 13 -43.85 -5.38 -11.11
N THR A 14 -43.32 -5.39 -9.89
CA THR A 14 -42.08 -4.68 -9.58
C THR A 14 -40.94 -5.41 -10.28
N VAL A 15 -40.49 -4.88 -11.41
CA VAL A 15 -39.25 -5.34 -12.06
C VAL A 15 -38.12 -5.07 -11.07
N PRO A 16 -37.41 -6.07 -10.54
CA PRO A 16 -36.22 -5.79 -9.75
C PRO A 16 -35.20 -5.18 -10.71
N MET A 17 -34.89 -3.90 -10.53
CA MET A 17 -33.71 -3.30 -11.14
C MET A 17 -32.50 -4.04 -10.55
N THR A 18 -31.99 -5.04 -11.27
CA THR A 18 -30.70 -5.62 -10.94
C THR A 18 -29.67 -4.54 -11.20
N ALA A 19 -29.18 -3.89 -10.14
CA ALA A 19 -27.94 -3.12 -10.23
C ALA A 19 -26.87 -4.08 -10.77
N SER A 20 -26.47 -3.91 -12.02
CA SER A 20 -25.42 -4.73 -12.61
C SER A 20 -24.10 -4.22 -12.07
N ALA A 21 -23.53 -4.97 -11.14
CA ALA A 21 -22.16 -4.81 -10.69
C ALA A 21 -21.21 -4.86 -11.90
N SER A 22 -20.48 -3.77 -12.18
CA SER A 22 -19.46 -3.70 -13.22
C SER A 22 -18.06 -3.76 -12.60
N LEU A 23 -17.21 -4.62 -13.17
CA LEU A 23 -15.80 -4.65 -12.80
C LEU A 23 -15.13 -3.37 -13.28
N VAL A 24 -14.41 -2.69 -12.39
CA VAL A 24 -13.45 -1.64 -12.75
C VAL A 24 -12.21 -2.35 -13.28
N THR A 25 -11.88 -2.12 -14.54
CA THR A 25 -10.72 -2.75 -15.19
C THR A 25 -9.47 -1.87 -15.11
N GLN A 26 -9.66 -0.55 -15.00
CA GLN A 26 -8.59 0.42 -14.88
C GLN A 26 -8.95 1.49 -13.84
N TRP A 27 -7.97 1.86 -13.04
CA TRP A 27 -8.04 2.91 -12.03
C TRP A 27 -7.11 4.04 -12.43
N GLN A 28 -7.58 5.29 -12.29
CA GLN A 28 -6.66 6.41 -12.17
C GLN A 28 -6.21 6.49 -10.72
N TYR A 29 -4.92 6.74 -10.49
CA TYR A 29 -4.37 6.88 -9.16
C TYR A 29 -3.46 8.08 -9.01
N LEU A 30 -3.42 8.61 -7.79
CA LEU A 30 -2.43 9.59 -7.33
C LEU A 30 -1.78 9.02 -6.08
N ALA A 31 -0.46 8.84 -6.14
CA ALA A 31 0.34 8.33 -5.02
C ALA A 31 1.30 9.41 -4.56
N THR A 32 1.31 9.68 -3.26
CA THR A 32 2.26 10.61 -2.63
C THR A 32 2.98 9.94 -1.49
N SER A 33 4.20 10.40 -1.21
CA SER A 33 5.00 9.92 -0.09
C SER A 33 5.83 11.06 0.44
N ASN A 34 5.91 11.20 1.75
CA ASN A 34 6.74 12.20 2.40
C ASN A 34 7.23 11.70 3.74
N TRP A 35 8.39 12.20 4.15
CA TRP A 35 8.84 12.14 5.53
C TRP A 35 7.93 13.00 6.40
N SER A 36 7.45 12.43 7.49
CA SER A 36 6.61 13.09 8.48
C SER A 36 7.24 12.99 9.87
N GLN A 37 6.75 13.81 10.78
CA GLN A 37 7.23 13.82 12.15
C GLN A 37 6.67 12.60 12.93
N PRO A 38 7.46 12.04 13.86
CA PRO A 38 8.79 12.47 14.25
C PRO A 38 9.91 11.98 13.31
N VAL A 39 10.92 12.84 13.10
CA VAL A 39 12.25 12.44 12.58
C VAL A 39 13.27 12.62 13.68
N VAL A 40 13.95 11.55 14.07
CA VAL A 40 14.81 11.51 15.27
C VAL A 40 16.23 11.16 14.90
N PHE A 41 17.16 12.01 15.33
CA PHE A 41 18.59 11.79 15.19
C PHE A 41 19.23 11.42 16.53
N SER A 42 20.42 10.83 16.49
CA SER A 42 21.19 10.52 17.69
C SER A 42 21.50 11.79 18.48
N ALA A 43 21.36 11.71 19.82
CA ALA A 43 21.61 12.84 20.71
C ALA A 43 23.09 13.26 20.78
N SER A 44 24.00 12.37 20.36
CA SER A 44 25.43 12.61 20.27
C SER A 44 25.90 12.70 18.81
N GLY A 45 27.03 13.38 18.62
CA GLY A 45 27.69 13.58 17.33
C GLY A 45 27.66 15.03 16.86
N ASN A 46 28.64 15.38 16.02
CA ASN A 46 28.78 16.71 15.43
C ASN A 46 27.99 16.82 14.10
N GLY A 47 28.15 17.94 13.40
CA GLY A 47 27.62 18.14 12.05
C GLY A 47 26.25 18.80 12.01
N SER A 48 25.52 18.60 10.93
CA SER A 48 24.18 19.17 10.74
C SER A 48 23.19 18.15 10.20
N THR A 49 21.95 18.23 10.66
CA THR A 49 20.84 17.43 10.14
C THR A 49 19.93 18.33 9.31
N SER A 50 19.21 17.73 8.35
CA SER A 50 18.24 18.43 7.53
C SER A 50 17.08 17.49 7.21
N VAL A 51 15.87 18.02 7.30
CA VAL A 51 14.63 17.31 7.03
C VAL A 51 13.77 18.16 6.10
N SER A 52 13.41 17.60 4.96
CA SER A 52 12.38 18.10 4.06
C SER A 52 11.35 16.98 3.83
N ASN A 53 10.32 17.26 3.03
CA ASN A 53 9.31 16.25 2.71
C ASN A 53 9.90 15.03 2.00
N ASP A 54 10.91 15.24 1.15
CA ASP A 54 11.42 14.17 0.28
C ASP A 54 12.82 13.71 0.69
N VAL A 55 13.52 14.47 1.53
CA VAL A 55 14.90 14.15 1.92
C VAL A 55 15.10 14.32 3.43
N ILE A 56 15.64 13.28 4.06
CA ILE A 56 16.29 13.36 5.37
C ILE A 56 17.78 13.19 5.14
N SER A 57 18.62 14.11 5.62
CA SER A 57 20.07 13.98 5.52
C SER A 57 20.80 14.37 6.80
N TRP A 58 21.96 13.77 7.02
CA TRP A 58 22.81 13.99 8.19
C TRP A 58 24.29 13.85 7.83
N GLY A 59 25.18 14.36 8.67
CA GLY A 59 26.63 14.33 8.44
C GLY A 59 27.26 15.73 8.46
N ALA A 60 28.34 15.92 7.72
CA ALA A 60 29.16 17.12 7.78
C ALA A 60 28.39 18.41 7.39
N THR A 61 28.65 19.49 8.13
CA THR A 61 28.07 20.81 7.84
C THR A 61 28.59 21.37 6.51
N GLY A 62 27.66 21.66 5.60
CA GLY A 62 27.97 22.10 4.23
C GLY A 62 28.47 20.97 3.31
N GLY A 63 28.33 19.71 3.72
CA GLY A 63 28.62 18.55 2.86
C GLY A 63 27.49 18.24 1.88
N SER A 64 27.75 17.28 1.00
CA SER A 64 26.75 16.71 0.07
C SER A 64 26.52 15.24 0.39
N TYR A 65 25.30 14.76 0.14
CA TYR A 65 24.98 13.32 0.14
C TYR A 65 25.04 12.70 -1.25
N LYS A 66 25.09 13.54 -2.31
CA LYS A 66 25.31 13.12 -3.69
C LYS A 66 26.75 13.46 -4.09
N GLY A 67 27.53 12.43 -4.41
CA GLY A 67 28.93 12.57 -4.87
C GLY A 67 29.96 12.50 -3.74
N ALA A 68 31.22 12.29 -4.12
CA ALA A 68 32.33 12.16 -3.20
C ALA A 68 32.97 13.53 -2.90
N GLY A 69 33.21 13.82 -1.61
CA GLY A 69 33.95 15.00 -1.19
C GLY A 69 34.62 14.82 0.19
N PRO A 70 35.37 15.82 0.67
CA PRO A 70 35.96 15.78 2.01
C PRO A 70 34.92 15.96 3.13
N LYS A 71 33.71 16.41 2.78
CA LYS A 71 32.57 16.60 3.67
C LYS A 71 31.39 15.81 3.12
N ASN A 72 31.18 14.63 3.68
CA ASN A 72 30.11 13.74 3.26
C ASN A 72 28.90 13.84 4.17
N ARG A 73 27.74 13.54 3.59
CA ARG A 73 26.46 13.37 4.28
C ARG A 73 25.84 12.05 3.83
N SER A 74 25.09 11.39 4.69
CA SER A 74 24.21 10.28 4.30
C SER A 74 22.78 10.81 4.22
N ALA A 75 21.93 10.15 3.44
CA ALA A 75 20.56 10.61 3.24
C ALA A 75 19.59 9.50 2.85
N LEU A 76 18.34 9.65 3.29
CA LEU A 76 17.19 8.96 2.72
C LEU A 76 16.44 9.93 1.80
N GLU A 77 16.35 9.59 0.53
CA GLU A 77 15.65 10.37 -0.50
C GLU A 77 14.44 9.59 -1.04
N ILE A 78 13.30 10.26 -1.11
CA ILE A 78 12.10 9.79 -1.81
C ILE A 78 12.16 10.38 -3.22
N ALA A 79 12.03 9.53 -4.22
CA ALA A 79 11.92 9.93 -5.63
C ALA A 79 10.73 9.23 -6.30
N GLY A 80 10.43 9.60 -7.54
CA GLY A 80 9.36 8.96 -8.32
C GLY A 80 7.95 9.34 -7.88
N MET A 81 7.76 10.47 -7.20
CA MET A 81 6.41 10.99 -6.95
C MET A 81 5.71 11.28 -8.28
N ALA A 82 4.54 10.70 -8.51
CA ALA A 82 3.87 10.76 -9.79
C ALA A 82 2.53 11.49 -9.72
N ALA A 83 2.35 12.34 -10.73
CA ALA A 83 1.08 12.87 -11.21
C ALA A 83 0.06 11.74 -11.48
N PRO A 84 -1.22 12.05 -11.74
CA PRO A 84 -2.23 11.03 -12.00
C PRO A 84 -1.76 10.03 -13.07
N ALA A 85 -1.71 8.75 -12.69
CA ALA A 85 -1.33 7.64 -13.55
C ALA A 85 -2.45 6.59 -13.58
N THR A 86 -2.27 5.49 -14.30
CA THR A 86 -3.29 4.44 -14.38
C THR A 86 -2.77 3.07 -13.96
N ALA A 87 -3.62 2.31 -13.29
CA ALA A 87 -3.35 0.95 -12.81
C ALA A 87 -4.44 0.01 -13.31
N ASN A 88 -4.05 -1.17 -13.81
CA ASN A 88 -5.00 -2.18 -14.27
C ASN A 88 -5.36 -3.14 -13.14
N THR A 89 -6.64 -3.49 -13.03
CA THR A 89 -7.11 -4.52 -12.09
C THR A 89 -6.69 -5.91 -12.54
N ASN A 90 -6.22 -6.72 -11.59
CA ASN A 90 -5.65 -8.07 -11.79
C ASN A 90 -4.43 -8.08 -12.73
N ALA A 91 -3.67 -6.97 -12.78
CA ALA A 91 -2.41 -6.93 -13.52
C ALA A 91 -1.34 -7.81 -12.86
N VAL A 92 -0.51 -8.45 -13.69
CA VAL A 92 0.64 -9.24 -13.24
C VAL A 92 1.72 -8.33 -12.62
N ASN A 93 1.93 -7.17 -13.23
CA ASN A 93 2.95 -6.21 -12.78
C ASN A 93 2.32 -5.14 -11.90
N ALA A 94 3.06 -4.74 -10.86
CA ALA A 94 2.66 -3.63 -9.99
C ALA A 94 2.70 -2.30 -10.75
N SER A 95 1.79 -1.40 -10.39
CA SER A 95 1.83 0.00 -10.82
C SER A 95 2.76 0.76 -9.90
N LEU A 96 3.79 1.39 -10.45
CA LEU A 96 4.86 2.01 -9.68
C LEU A 96 4.39 3.28 -8.97
N THR A 97 4.96 3.52 -7.79
CA THR A 97 4.77 4.73 -6.99
C THR A 97 6.13 5.37 -6.77
N ASN A 98 6.52 5.59 -5.52
CA ASN A 98 7.77 6.16 -5.11
C ASN A 98 8.90 5.11 -5.05
N SER A 99 10.14 5.61 -5.10
CA SER A 99 11.33 4.89 -4.68
C SER A 99 11.92 5.54 -3.44
N ILE A 100 12.55 4.75 -2.58
CA ILE A 100 13.37 5.25 -1.48
C ILE A 100 14.81 4.88 -1.77
N THR A 101 15.70 5.86 -1.80
CA THR A 101 17.13 5.66 -1.97
C THR A 101 17.86 6.05 -0.70
N HIS A 102 18.65 5.12 -0.17
CA HIS A 102 19.64 5.41 0.84
C HIS A 102 20.97 5.72 0.16
N TYR A 103 21.47 6.94 0.36
CA TYR A 103 22.84 7.33 0.01
C TYR A 103 23.71 7.13 1.25
N ASN A 104 24.49 6.05 1.27
CA ASN A 104 25.39 5.74 2.35
C ASN A 104 26.79 6.28 2.04
N ASN A 105 27.24 7.28 2.79
CA ASN A 105 28.61 7.78 2.65
C ASN A 105 29.37 7.60 3.95
N VAL A 106 30.69 7.45 3.85
CA VAL A 106 31.55 7.29 5.03
C VAL A 106 31.46 8.52 5.94
N LEU A 107 30.81 8.34 7.09
CA LEU A 107 30.68 9.31 8.16
C LEU A 107 31.57 8.98 9.36
N ASN A 108 31.98 10.00 10.12
CA ASN A 108 32.75 9.82 11.35
C ASN A 108 32.36 10.86 12.40
N GLY A 109 31.80 10.38 13.52
CA GLY A 109 31.50 11.21 14.69
C GLY A 109 30.37 12.23 14.49
N TYR A 110 29.45 11.99 13.57
CA TYR A 110 28.29 12.85 13.31
C TYR A 110 27.02 12.34 13.98
N SER A 111 26.06 13.25 14.21
CA SER A 111 24.70 12.85 14.57
C SER A 111 24.06 12.16 13.35
N THR A 112 23.39 11.03 13.59
CA THR A 112 22.88 10.13 12.55
C THR A 112 21.39 9.86 12.74
N LEU A 113 20.69 9.50 11.66
CA LEU A 113 19.27 9.15 11.74
C LEU A 113 19.09 7.90 12.62
N THR A 114 18.05 7.89 13.44
CA THR A 114 17.70 6.72 14.28
C THR A 114 16.30 6.21 13.97
N SER A 115 15.36 7.13 13.70
CA SER A 115 14.03 6.79 13.24
C SER A 115 13.38 7.91 12.46
N ALA A 116 12.45 7.55 11.58
CA ALA A 116 11.59 8.48 10.86
C ALA A 116 10.21 7.86 10.64
N VAL A 117 9.22 8.68 10.28
CA VAL A 117 7.94 8.19 9.78
C VAL A 117 7.85 8.50 8.28
N LEU A 118 7.53 7.49 7.49
CA LEU A 118 7.18 7.63 6.09
C LEU A 118 5.65 7.62 5.96
N THR A 119 5.08 8.77 5.64
CA THR A 119 3.65 8.88 5.33
C THR A 119 3.45 8.71 3.84
N THR A 120 2.57 7.80 3.46
CA THR A 120 2.19 7.55 2.07
C THR A 120 0.69 7.73 1.92
N SER A 121 0.24 8.18 0.75
CA SER A 121 -1.18 8.22 0.42
C SER A 121 -1.43 7.67 -0.97
N LEU A 122 -2.55 6.94 -1.12
CA LEU A 122 -3.04 6.45 -2.39
C LEU A 122 -4.49 6.89 -2.58
N GLN A 123 -4.73 7.69 -3.59
CA GLN A 123 -6.06 8.04 -4.07
C GLN A 123 -6.37 7.24 -5.33
N LEU A 124 -7.60 6.71 -5.41
CA LEU A 124 -8.08 5.91 -6.54
C LEU A 124 -9.37 6.49 -7.09
N GLN A 125 -9.52 6.42 -8.41
CA GLN A 125 -10.74 6.72 -9.14
C GLN A 125 -10.98 5.62 -10.18
N PRO A 126 -12.19 5.03 -10.27
CA PRO A 126 -12.55 4.15 -11.38
C PRO A 126 -12.43 4.93 -12.70
N TRP A 127 -11.65 4.40 -13.64
CA TRP A 127 -11.38 5.06 -14.92
C TRP A 127 -12.06 4.33 -16.09
N ALA A 128 -11.98 3.00 -16.12
CA ALA A 128 -12.62 2.16 -17.13
C ALA A 128 -13.34 0.97 -16.49
N PRO A 129 -14.47 0.50 -17.06
CA PRO A 129 -15.09 0.95 -18.32
C PRO A 129 -15.89 2.25 -18.21
N VAL A 130 -16.22 2.70 -17.00
CA VAL A 130 -16.97 3.92 -16.73
C VAL A 130 -16.20 4.73 -15.69
N ILE A 131 -16.09 6.04 -15.93
CA ILE A 131 -15.46 6.95 -14.96
C ILE A 131 -16.38 7.05 -13.74
N GLY A 132 -15.83 6.70 -12.58
CA GLY A 132 -16.52 6.73 -11.29
C GLY A 132 -16.10 7.92 -10.42
N PRO A 133 -16.59 7.97 -9.17
CA PRO A 133 -16.21 8.98 -8.20
C PRO A 133 -14.75 8.80 -7.76
N VAL A 134 -14.11 9.89 -7.39
CA VAL A 134 -12.79 9.87 -6.74
C VAL A 134 -12.97 9.47 -5.28
N PHE A 135 -12.23 8.47 -4.82
CA PHE A 135 -12.23 8.09 -3.41
C PHE A 135 -11.33 8.99 -2.56
N PRO A 136 -11.66 9.18 -1.27
CA PRO A 136 -10.73 9.82 -0.34
C PRO A 136 -9.37 9.09 -0.33
N PRO A 137 -8.24 9.81 -0.28
CA PRO A 137 -6.93 9.19 -0.20
C PRO A 137 -6.82 8.29 1.04
N LYS A 138 -6.36 7.06 0.85
CA LYS A 138 -5.99 6.18 1.96
C LYS A 138 -4.56 6.53 2.38
N VAL A 139 -4.39 6.94 3.63
CA VAL A 139 -3.08 7.29 4.21
C VAL A 139 -2.56 6.13 5.05
N LEU A 140 -1.28 5.81 4.88
CA LEU A 140 -0.53 4.83 5.67
C LEU A 140 0.75 5.47 6.19
N ASN A 141 1.09 5.16 7.46
CA ASN A 141 2.32 5.59 8.09
C ASN A 141 3.20 4.36 8.33
N PHE A 142 4.43 4.41 7.83
CA PHE A 142 5.44 3.39 8.07
C PHE A 142 6.49 3.92 9.03
N ASP A 143 6.75 3.14 10.08
CA ASP A 143 7.76 3.47 11.07
C ASP A 143 9.11 2.94 10.56
N ILE A 144 10.06 3.84 10.40
CA ILE A 144 11.40 3.52 9.91
C ILE A 144 12.36 3.50 11.10
N ARG A 145 13.13 2.42 11.21
CA ARG A 145 14.37 2.40 11.99
C ARG A 145 15.55 2.52 11.06
N PHE A 146 16.51 3.31 11.49
CA PHE A 146 17.75 3.48 10.76
C PHE A 146 18.93 3.29 11.70
N LYS A 147 19.97 2.66 11.19
CA LYS A 147 21.23 2.51 11.90
C LYS A 147 22.38 2.84 10.97
N GLU A 148 22.98 4.00 11.22
CA GLU A 148 24.35 4.25 10.80
C GLU A 148 25.28 3.41 11.67
N THR A 149 26.01 2.51 11.02
CA THR A 149 26.94 1.62 11.67
C THR A 149 28.29 2.30 11.82
N SER A 150 29.10 1.80 12.76
CA SER A 150 30.45 2.35 12.91
C SER A 150 31.32 1.78 11.80
N ASN A 151 31.86 2.67 10.96
CA ASN A 151 32.77 2.31 9.91
C ASN A 151 34.01 1.61 10.45
N THR A 152 34.12 0.29 10.23
CA THR A 152 35.25 -0.52 10.65
C THR A 152 36.14 -0.91 9.47
N SER A 153 37.34 -1.44 9.74
CA SER A 153 38.20 -1.95 8.67
C SER A 153 37.80 -3.34 8.14
N SER A 154 36.79 -4.01 8.71
CA SER A 154 36.41 -5.38 8.32
C SER A 154 34.97 -5.74 8.69
N ALA A 155 34.25 -6.35 7.73
CA ALA A 155 32.90 -6.90 7.91
C ALA A 155 32.77 -7.88 9.10
N ALA A 156 33.85 -8.59 9.45
CA ALA A 156 33.83 -9.57 10.54
C ALA A 156 33.56 -8.94 11.92
N ASN A 157 33.81 -7.64 12.07
CA ASN A 157 33.66 -6.92 13.34
C ASN A 157 32.29 -6.26 13.52
N CYS A 158 31.40 -6.38 12.53
CA CYS A 158 30.12 -5.70 12.54
C CYS A 158 29.10 -6.37 13.47
N GLY A 159 29.29 -7.65 13.78
CA GLY A 159 28.34 -8.44 14.57
C GLY A 159 27.12 -8.93 13.78
N PHE A 160 27.10 -8.71 12.46
CA PHE A 160 26.09 -9.21 11.51
C PHE A 160 26.74 -9.45 10.14
N ALA A 161 26.04 -10.15 9.26
CA ALA A 161 26.50 -10.35 7.89
C ALA A 161 26.48 -9.00 7.14
N SER A 162 27.66 -8.57 6.71
CA SER A 162 27.89 -7.29 6.03
C SER A 162 28.81 -7.54 4.84
N THR A 163 28.60 -6.80 3.75
CA THR A 163 29.47 -6.87 2.57
C THR A 163 30.67 -5.93 2.73
N GLY A 164 30.45 -4.73 3.28
CA GLY A 164 31.47 -3.71 3.48
C GLY A 164 31.96 -3.53 4.91
N ALA A 165 32.39 -2.30 5.20
CA ALA A 165 32.93 -1.81 6.47
C ALA A 165 31.88 -1.64 7.58
N CYS A 166 30.96 -2.60 7.68
CA CYS A 166 29.64 -2.49 8.31
C CYS A 166 28.68 -1.68 7.44
N ASP A 167 27.74 -2.39 6.84
CA ASP A 167 26.72 -1.80 5.97
C ASP A 167 25.61 -1.20 6.84
N ASP A 168 25.17 -0.01 6.48
CA ASP A 168 24.11 0.69 7.16
C ASP A 168 22.74 0.07 6.91
N ILE A 169 21.88 0.13 7.93
CA ILE A 169 20.67 -0.67 7.99
C ILE A 169 19.44 0.23 7.99
N PHE A 170 18.54 -0.01 7.03
CA PHE A 170 17.21 0.57 6.96
C PHE A 170 16.18 -0.53 7.27
N VAL A 171 15.22 -0.27 8.15
CA VAL A 171 14.17 -1.22 8.55
C VAL A 171 12.80 -0.56 8.55
N ILE A 172 11.79 -1.29 8.08
CA ILE A 172 10.37 -0.96 8.23
C ILE A 172 9.83 -1.78 9.40
N ASP A 173 9.47 -1.11 10.50
CA ASP A 173 9.07 -1.76 11.75
C ASP A 173 7.61 -2.26 11.75
N ASN A 174 6.76 -1.71 10.88
CA ASN A 174 5.32 -2.02 10.83
C ASN A 174 4.83 -2.51 9.45
N PRO A 175 5.40 -3.59 8.88
CA PRO A 175 5.09 -4.06 7.53
C PRO A 175 3.66 -4.62 7.35
N ALA A 176 2.90 -4.83 8.44
CA ALA A 176 1.54 -5.35 8.38
C ALA A 176 0.54 -4.41 7.66
N SER A 177 0.87 -3.13 7.48
CA SER A 177 0.02 -2.11 6.85
C SER A 177 -0.04 -2.19 5.31
N LEU A 178 0.59 -3.19 4.68
CA LEU A 178 0.78 -3.27 3.23
C LEU A 178 -0.45 -3.75 2.43
N VAL A 179 -1.53 -4.20 3.09
CA VAL A 179 -2.73 -4.74 2.42
C VAL A 179 -3.99 -4.05 2.91
N THR A 180 -4.79 -3.52 1.97
CA THR A 180 -6.09 -2.92 2.27
C THR A 180 -7.14 -3.42 1.28
N ASN A 181 -8.42 -3.37 1.66
CA ASN A 181 -9.50 -3.71 0.76
C ASN A 181 -10.70 -2.78 0.94
N PHE A 182 -11.51 -2.67 -0.12
CA PHE A 182 -12.75 -1.91 -0.13
C PHE A 182 -13.75 -2.56 -1.09
N ILE A 183 -15.03 -2.25 -0.92
CA ILE A 183 -16.10 -2.74 -1.78
C ILE A 183 -16.55 -1.59 -2.68
N TYR A 184 -16.60 -1.84 -3.99
CA TYR A 184 -17.15 -0.91 -4.97
C TYR A 184 -17.87 -1.68 -6.08
N ASP A 185 -19.07 -1.22 -6.41
CA ASP A 185 -19.91 -1.77 -7.49
C ASP A 185 -20.04 -3.31 -7.47
N GLY A 186 -20.25 -3.89 -6.28
CA GLY A 186 -20.42 -5.34 -6.11
C GLY A 186 -19.13 -6.17 -6.19
N PHE A 187 -17.96 -5.54 -6.23
CA PHE A 187 -16.66 -6.21 -6.16
C PHE A 187 -15.88 -5.79 -4.90
N LYS A 188 -15.15 -6.72 -4.30
CA LYS A 188 -14.12 -6.46 -3.31
C LYS A 188 -12.80 -6.23 -4.03
N TYR A 189 -12.24 -5.04 -3.91
CA TYR A 189 -10.91 -4.71 -4.43
C TYR A 189 -9.90 -4.79 -3.30
N THR A 190 -8.81 -5.53 -3.51
CA THR A 190 -7.69 -5.66 -2.56
C THR A 190 -6.47 -4.98 -3.14
N VAL A 191 -5.98 -3.94 -2.46
CA VAL A 191 -4.76 -3.21 -2.79
C VAL A 191 -3.61 -3.78 -1.97
N LYS A 192 -2.54 -4.20 -2.63
CA LYS A 192 -1.31 -4.69 -1.97
C LYS A 192 -0.15 -3.80 -2.37
N LEU A 193 0.54 -3.22 -1.41
CA LEU A 193 1.80 -2.52 -1.62
C LEU A 193 2.93 -3.54 -1.74
N VAL A 194 3.81 -3.35 -2.72
CA VAL A 194 4.93 -4.25 -3.00
C VAL A 194 6.19 -3.45 -3.30
N GLU A 195 7.34 -4.03 -2.97
CA GLU A 195 8.64 -3.58 -3.47
C GLU A 195 8.99 -4.41 -4.72
N THR A 196 9.59 -3.75 -5.72
CA THR A 196 9.73 -4.30 -7.09
C THR A 196 11.18 -4.52 -7.51
N THR A 197 12.14 -3.97 -6.77
CA THR A 197 13.58 -4.11 -7.04
C THR A 197 14.22 -5.29 -6.32
N GLN A 198 13.48 -6.00 -5.46
CA GLN A 198 13.94 -7.11 -4.63
C GLN A 198 15.06 -6.69 -3.65
N THR A 199 15.13 -5.40 -3.35
CA THR A 199 16.11 -4.81 -2.43
C THR A 199 15.64 -4.98 -0.99
N LEU A 200 14.33 -4.88 -0.77
CA LEU A 200 13.72 -5.00 0.55
C LEU A 200 13.46 -6.48 0.87
N GLY A 201 14.09 -6.99 1.92
CA GLY A 201 14.01 -8.40 2.29
C GLY A 201 14.05 -8.62 3.80
N GLY A 202 13.93 -9.88 4.21
CA GLY A 202 14.13 -10.26 5.60
C GLY A 202 15.60 -10.11 5.99
N LEU A 203 15.88 -9.38 7.07
CA LEU A 203 17.23 -9.21 7.60
C LEU A 203 17.55 -10.31 8.63
N SER A 204 18.84 -10.56 8.84
CA SER A 204 19.30 -11.46 9.90
C SER A 204 18.89 -10.92 11.28
N ALA A 205 18.65 -11.81 12.25
CA ALA A 205 18.28 -11.41 13.61
C ALA A 205 19.33 -10.47 14.25
N ALA A 206 20.61 -10.65 13.93
CA ALA A 206 21.69 -9.79 14.39
C ALA A 206 21.61 -8.37 13.79
N ALA A 207 21.34 -8.26 12.49
CA ALA A 207 21.14 -6.98 11.83
C ALA A 207 19.90 -6.24 12.39
N CYS A 208 18.80 -6.96 12.63
CA CYS A 208 17.62 -6.40 13.28
C CYS A 208 17.91 -5.88 14.69
N ALA A 209 18.64 -6.66 15.50
CA ALA A 209 19.02 -6.25 16.84
C ALA A 209 19.89 -4.97 16.84
N ILE A 210 20.81 -4.85 15.88
CA ILE A 210 21.67 -3.67 15.71
C ILE A 210 20.87 -2.43 15.30
N ALA A 211 19.84 -2.61 14.48
CA ALA A 211 18.88 -1.56 14.13
C ALA A 211 17.83 -1.29 15.23
N ASN A 212 17.93 -1.97 16.38
CA ASN A 212 16.96 -1.89 17.48
C ASN A 212 15.52 -2.23 17.03
N SER A 213 15.40 -3.21 16.15
CA SER A 213 14.14 -3.76 15.67
C SER A 213 13.95 -5.20 16.16
N ALA A 214 12.71 -5.69 16.09
CA ALA A 214 12.37 -7.06 16.46
C ALA A 214 13.03 -8.08 15.51
N PRO A 215 13.27 -9.34 15.94
CA PRO A 215 13.74 -10.39 15.06
C PRO A 215 12.81 -10.59 13.84
N ASN A 216 13.38 -11.01 12.71
CA ASN A 216 12.69 -11.13 11.40
C ASN A 216 12.17 -9.80 10.83
N CYS A 217 12.85 -8.70 11.16
CA CYS A 217 12.57 -7.39 10.58
C CYS A 217 12.79 -7.38 9.06
N VAL A 218 12.10 -6.47 8.37
CA VAL A 218 12.14 -6.29 6.92
C VAL A 218 12.86 -4.98 6.61
N GLY A 219 13.84 -5.04 5.72
CA GLY A 219 14.73 -3.92 5.48
C GLY A 219 15.74 -4.18 4.37
N PHE A 220 16.72 -3.31 4.27
CA PHE A 220 17.87 -3.48 3.40
C PHE A 220 19.14 -2.94 4.05
N GLN A 221 20.27 -3.38 3.53
CA GLN A 221 21.60 -2.91 3.93
C GLN A 221 22.21 -2.11 2.78
N THR A 222 23.01 -1.10 3.10
CA THR A 222 23.69 -0.27 2.09
C THR A 222 25.16 -0.22 2.39
N VAL A 223 25.98 -0.63 1.42
CA VAL A 223 27.44 -0.60 1.56
C VAL A 223 27.94 0.84 1.64
N GLU A 224 28.95 1.07 2.47
CA GLU A 224 29.63 2.36 2.60
C GLU A 224 30.10 2.92 1.25
N GLY A 225 29.79 4.19 1.00
CA GLY A 225 30.10 4.89 -0.26
C GLY A 225 29.26 4.47 -1.45
N GLN A 226 28.19 3.69 -1.24
CA GLN A 226 27.24 3.26 -2.26
C GLN A 226 25.84 3.80 -1.96
N ASN A 227 24.92 3.53 -2.88
CA ASN A 227 23.49 3.72 -2.64
C ASN A 227 22.71 2.44 -2.86
N THR A 228 21.61 2.34 -2.14
CA THR A 228 20.63 1.26 -2.27
C THR A 228 19.27 1.88 -2.51
N THR A 229 18.61 1.49 -3.60
CA THR A 229 17.28 1.98 -3.97
C THR A 229 16.26 0.84 -3.88
N ALA A 230 15.14 1.12 -3.21
CA ALA A 230 13.96 0.28 -3.18
C ALA A 230 12.81 0.98 -3.93
N GLN A 231 12.36 0.40 -5.05
CA GLN A 231 11.23 0.89 -5.83
C GLN A 231 9.93 0.24 -5.37
N PHE A 232 8.95 1.04 -5.00
CA PHE A 232 7.63 0.57 -4.56
C PHE A 232 6.58 0.70 -5.67
N GLY A 233 5.52 -0.07 -5.50
CA GLY A 233 4.30 0.02 -6.29
C GLY A 233 3.15 -0.67 -5.56
N PHE A 234 2.03 -0.83 -6.26
CA PHE A 234 0.91 -1.59 -5.76
C PHE A 234 0.25 -2.44 -6.85
N THR A 235 -0.43 -3.50 -6.42
CA THR A 235 -1.36 -4.27 -7.25
C THR A 235 -2.79 -4.09 -6.74
N ILE A 236 -3.76 -4.21 -7.65
CA ILE A 236 -5.19 -4.22 -7.33
C ILE A 236 -5.77 -5.54 -7.82
N GLU A 237 -6.27 -6.35 -6.90
CA GLU A 237 -6.99 -7.59 -7.19
C GLU A 237 -8.49 -7.37 -6.98
N SER A 238 -9.34 -8.01 -7.79
CA SER A 238 -10.80 -7.92 -7.65
C SER A 238 -11.43 -9.29 -7.42
N GLU A 239 -12.42 -9.34 -6.53
CA GLU A 239 -13.26 -10.51 -6.30
C GLU A 239 -14.74 -10.10 -6.36
N LYS A 240 -15.55 -10.81 -7.15
CA LYS A 240 -16.99 -10.52 -7.25
C LYS A 240 -17.70 -10.95 -5.97
N ILE A 241 -18.49 -10.06 -5.38
CA ILE A 241 -19.31 -10.41 -4.22
C ILE A 241 -20.57 -11.11 -4.70
N THR A 242 -20.66 -12.41 -4.46
CA THR A 242 -21.86 -13.19 -4.72
C THR A 242 -22.77 -13.14 -3.51
N VAL A 243 -23.82 -12.32 -3.57
CA VAL A 243 -24.93 -12.41 -2.61
C VAL A 243 -25.91 -13.47 -3.12
N PRO A 244 -26.20 -14.55 -2.36
CA PRO A 244 -27.25 -15.49 -2.73
C PRO A 244 -28.55 -14.74 -2.98
N ALA A 245 -29.21 -15.03 -4.11
CA ALA A 245 -30.42 -14.31 -4.50
C ALA A 245 -31.44 -14.32 -3.35
N PRO A 246 -32.13 -13.20 -3.06
CA PRO A 246 -33.11 -13.17 -1.99
C PRO A 246 -34.17 -14.25 -2.25
N ALA A 247 -34.61 -14.95 -1.20
CA ALA A 247 -35.65 -15.98 -1.26
C ALA A 247 -36.99 -15.47 -1.85
N THR A 248 -37.10 -14.18 -2.16
CA THR A 248 -38.20 -13.54 -2.87
C THR A 248 -38.40 -14.09 -4.28
N LEU A 249 -37.34 -14.52 -5.00
CA LEU A 249 -37.51 -15.24 -6.27
C LEU A 249 -38.15 -16.62 -6.04
N GLY A 250 -37.78 -17.30 -4.95
CA GLY A 250 -38.46 -18.51 -4.50
C GLY A 250 -39.93 -18.25 -4.17
N LEU A 251 -40.24 -17.22 -3.38
CA LEU A 251 -41.60 -16.82 -3.02
C LEU A 251 -42.44 -16.40 -4.24
N LEU A 252 -41.85 -15.74 -5.24
CA LEU A 252 -42.52 -15.42 -6.49
C LEU A 252 -42.85 -16.70 -7.27
N ALA A 253 -41.90 -17.62 -7.40
CA ALA A 253 -42.14 -18.91 -8.05
C ALA A 253 -43.23 -19.71 -7.32
N PHE A 254 -43.18 -19.77 -5.99
CA PHE A 254 -44.20 -20.43 -5.18
C PHE A 254 -45.57 -19.75 -5.23
N SER A 255 -45.64 -18.41 -5.31
CA SER A 255 -46.91 -17.69 -5.43
C SER A 255 -47.56 -17.91 -6.80
N VAL A 256 -46.78 -17.94 -7.89
CA VAL A 256 -47.28 -18.29 -9.24
C VAL A 256 -47.76 -19.75 -9.29
N LEU A 257 -47.02 -20.68 -8.67
CA LEU A 257 -47.45 -22.08 -8.54
C LEU A 257 -48.75 -22.19 -7.73
N GLY A 258 -48.87 -21.50 -6.60
CA GLY A 258 -50.07 -21.48 -5.75
C GLY A 258 -51.30 -20.91 -6.47
N LEU A 259 -51.14 -19.84 -7.26
CA LEU A 259 -52.19 -19.26 -8.10
C LEU A 259 -52.64 -20.23 -9.20
N SER A 260 -51.70 -20.95 -9.83
CA SER A 260 -52.01 -21.92 -10.88
C SER A 260 -52.80 -23.13 -10.36
N LEU A 261 -52.46 -23.62 -9.16
CA LEU A 261 -53.17 -24.71 -8.49
C LEU A 261 -54.57 -24.26 -8.04
N SER A 262 -54.68 -23.06 -7.48
CA SER A 262 -55.95 -22.48 -7.05
C SER A 262 -56.91 -22.24 -8.22
N ALA A 263 -56.40 -21.79 -9.38
CA ALA A 263 -57.19 -21.62 -10.59
C ALA A 263 -57.67 -22.95 -11.20
N ARG A 264 -56.89 -24.02 -11.09
CA ARG A 264 -57.30 -25.36 -11.54
C ARG A 264 -58.40 -25.96 -10.67
N LEU A 265 -58.34 -25.77 -9.35
CA LEU A 265 -59.36 -26.26 -8.43
C LEU A 265 -60.72 -25.58 -8.67
N ARG A 266 -60.74 -24.27 -8.98
CA ARG A 266 -61.97 -23.54 -9.33
C ARG A 266 -62.63 -23.94 -10.65
N LYS A 267 -61.93 -24.64 -11.55
CA LYS A 267 -62.52 -25.17 -12.80
C LYS A 267 -63.18 -26.55 -12.63
N LYS A 268 -62.99 -27.21 -11.49
CA LYS A 268 -63.54 -28.55 -11.20
C LYS A 268 -64.71 -28.56 -10.21
N ALA A 269 -65.09 -27.41 -9.67
CA ALA A 269 -66.27 -27.21 -8.83
C ALA A 269 -67.31 -26.36 -9.59
#